data_AF-A0A969KZX0-F1
#
_entry.id   AF-A0A969KZX0-F1
#
_cell.length_a   1.000
_cell.length_b   1.000
_cell.length_c   1.000
_cell.angle_alpha   90.00
_cell.angle_beta   90.00
_cell.angle_gamma   90.00
#
_symmetry.space_group_name_H-M   'P 1'
#
loop_
_entity.id
_entity.type
_entity.pdbx_description
1 polymer ?
#
loop_
_entity_poly.entity_id
_entity_poly.type
_entity_poly.pdbx_seq_one_letter_code
_entity_poly.pdbx_strand_id
1 'polypeptide(L)'
;MLKNDPGKVRANGPVLPVVQQYYQAQKFEDRRIDERLKFLEPMVQLEPYQGQHTFWRLNEVQFKEKGNGYIYVKVEDANGIAQEGVTFVAYAKDNQARTAPTKGKADQYWGNLPMFSAPLGTFRIGLHNQPSDILSGVGNGSEGGFQMVDYYLTFRKVEGTAEAMLNIPQWRQTMLNYYTKGGEAYNNAEAAGVSIKKAALDNQGQTAAEVWRLIGVRQLTAVEGGSKQYLYIDLVDQNGQPVRGAAPLIAWTWEGRRANEAAPPMRPDKPAQEAAGNIGLAAGQKITVWVQDGNNFSDGAANLQATPPRPAPGSDTGPRSFYVLFQRQKLTPKERPADLGVEILKKYRISFVFDEEKMTLDEVKITKL
;
A
#
# COMPACT_ATOMS: atom_id res chain seq x y z
N MET A 1 -12.61 28.64 -39.91
CA MET A 1 -12.65 27.89 -38.64
C MET A 1 -11.38 27.05 -38.55
N LEU A 2 -10.34 27.58 -37.90
CA LEU A 2 -9.11 26.83 -37.62
C LEU A 2 -9.43 25.85 -36.48
N LYS A 3 -9.25 24.55 -36.76
CA LYS A 3 -9.41 23.46 -35.79
C LYS A 3 -8.47 23.73 -34.62
N ASN A 4 -9.02 23.67 -33.39
CA ASN A 4 -8.32 23.80 -32.12
C ASN A 4 -6.92 23.16 -32.16
N ASP A 5 -5.88 23.99 -32.12
CA ASP A 5 -4.51 23.53 -31.95
C ASP A 5 -4.40 22.79 -30.59
N PRO A 6 -3.70 21.64 -30.51
CA PRO A 6 -3.52 20.91 -29.26
C PRO A 6 -2.73 21.76 -28.25
N GLY A 7 -3.05 21.59 -26.98
CA GLY A 7 -2.52 22.36 -25.85
C GLY A 7 -1.00 22.44 -25.83
N LYS A 8 -0.50 23.65 -25.56
CA LYS A 8 0.94 23.94 -25.45
C LYS A 8 1.48 23.33 -24.15
N VAL A 9 2.45 22.44 -24.28
CA VAL A 9 3.34 21.98 -23.19
C VAL A 9 4.12 23.18 -22.65
N ARG A 10 4.28 23.34 -21.33
CA ARG A 10 5.01 24.46 -20.72
C ARG A 10 6.31 23.97 -20.06
N ALA A 11 7.48 24.27 -20.63
CA ALA A 11 8.77 23.90 -20.02
C ALA A 11 9.07 24.66 -18.72
N ASN A 12 8.48 25.85 -18.55
CA ASN A 12 8.66 26.71 -17.37
C ASN A 12 7.34 27.01 -16.63
N GLY A 13 6.26 26.29 -16.95
CA GLY A 13 4.96 26.45 -16.31
C GLY A 13 4.81 25.54 -15.09
N PRO A 14 3.93 25.88 -14.13
CA PRO A 14 3.58 24.94 -13.07
C PRO A 14 3.06 23.65 -13.70
N VAL A 15 3.61 22.51 -13.28
CA VAL A 15 3.04 21.19 -13.59
C VAL A 15 1.58 21.21 -13.16
N LEU A 16 0.67 20.77 -14.02
CA LEU A 16 -0.75 20.65 -13.63
C LEU A 16 -0.84 19.82 -12.35
N PRO A 17 -1.64 20.20 -11.34
CA PRO A 17 -1.67 19.49 -10.06
C PRO A 17 -1.92 17.97 -10.20
N VAL A 18 -2.75 17.56 -11.16
CA VAL A 18 -3.02 16.14 -11.47
C VAL A 18 -1.78 15.40 -11.97
N VAL A 19 -0.93 16.07 -12.74
CA VAL A 19 0.32 15.53 -13.27
C VAL A 19 1.38 15.47 -12.17
N GLN A 20 1.45 16.50 -11.33
CA GLN A 20 2.37 16.53 -10.19
C GLN A 20 2.04 15.41 -9.20
N GLN A 21 0.76 15.19 -8.93
CA GLN A 21 0.29 14.06 -8.11
C GLN A 21 0.65 12.72 -8.73
N TYR A 22 0.48 12.55 -10.05
CA TYR A 22 0.82 11.29 -10.73
C TYR A 22 2.30 10.92 -10.56
N TYR A 23 3.22 11.84 -10.87
CA TYR A 23 4.66 11.62 -10.77
C TYR A 23 5.18 11.58 -9.33
N GLN A 24 4.46 12.16 -8.36
CA GLN A 24 4.81 12.06 -6.94
C GLN A 24 4.27 10.76 -6.30
N ALA A 25 3.08 10.30 -6.71
CA ALA A 25 2.44 9.10 -6.19
C ALA A 25 3.10 7.82 -6.73
N GLN A 26 3.52 7.82 -7.99
CA GLN A 26 4.39 6.77 -8.53
C GLN A 26 5.83 7.11 -8.17
N LYS A 27 6.31 6.61 -7.03
CA LYS A 27 7.72 6.74 -6.65
C LYS A 27 8.60 6.03 -7.68
N PHE A 28 9.14 6.78 -8.64
CA PHE A 28 10.11 6.27 -9.60
C PHE A 28 11.54 6.26 -9.04
N GLU A 29 11.71 6.18 -7.71
CA GLU A 29 13.00 6.41 -7.02
C GLU A 29 14.12 5.45 -7.48
N ASP A 30 13.77 4.33 -8.09
CA ASP A 30 14.72 3.35 -8.66
C ASP A 30 14.69 3.26 -10.20
N ARG A 31 14.03 4.21 -10.86
CA ARG A 31 13.94 4.32 -12.32
C ARG A 31 14.55 5.64 -12.81
N ARG A 32 15.08 5.63 -14.02
CA ARG A 32 15.66 6.81 -14.67
C ARG A 32 14.67 7.34 -15.71
N ILE A 33 13.61 7.99 -15.25
CA ILE A 33 12.58 8.56 -16.12
C ILE A 33 12.88 10.04 -16.35
N ASP A 34 12.98 10.46 -17.62
CA ASP A 34 13.21 11.85 -17.99
C ASP A 34 12.10 12.75 -17.44
N GLU A 35 12.46 13.68 -16.55
CA GLU A 35 11.50 14.55 -15.90
C GLU A 35 10.71 15.43 -16.87
N ARG A 36 11.21 15.66 -18.09
CA ARG A 36 10.51 16.49 -19.08
C ARG A 36 9.20 15.86 -19.55
N LEU A 37 9.06 14.54 -19.45
CA LEU A 37 7.86 13.81 -19.85
C LEU A 37 6.61 14.28 -19.11
N LYS A 38 6.76 14.75 -17.86
CA LYS A 38 5.65 15.28 -17.06
C LYS A 38 5.03 16.54 -17.67
N PHE A 39 5.74 17.25 -18.55
CA PHE A 39 5.21 18.46 -19.17
C PHE A 39 4.48 18.17 -20.49
N LEU A 40 4.62 16.98 -21.07
CA LEU A 40 4.07 16.64 -22.40
C LEU A 40 2.53 16.55 -22.39
N GLU A 41 1.87 17.03 -23.47
CA GLU A 41 0.41 17.01 -23.66
C GLU A 41 0.02 16.33 -24.99
N PRO A 42 -0.75 15.23 -24.99
CA PRO A 42 -1.24 14.52 -23.81
C PRO A 42 -0.11 13.88 -23.00
N MET A 43 -0.37 13.69 -21.71
CA MET A 43 0.62 13.18 -20.74
C MET A 43 1.19 11.83 -21.17
N VAL A 44 2.53 11.74 -21.15
CA VAL A 44 3.24 10.46 -21.22
C VAL A 44 3.12 9.78 -19.86
N GLN A 45 2.64 8.54 -19.84
CA GLN A 45 2.32 7.81 -18.60
C GLN A 45 3.07 6.49 -18.55
N LEU A 46 3.63 6.17 -17.38
CA LEU A 46 4.12 4.83 -17.08
C LEU A 46 2.99 4.02 -16.43
N GLU A 47 2.59 2.93 -17.07
CA GLU A 47 1.62 1.96 -16.56
C GLU A 47 2.40 0.71 -16.09
N PRO A 48 2.69 0.54 -14.79
CA PRO A 48 3.43 -0.62 -14.31
C PRO A 48 2.66 -1.93 -14.55
N TYR A 49 3.37 -3.00 -14.89
CA TYR A 49 2.80 -4.34 -14.95
C TYR A 49 2.21 -4.73 -13.60
N GLN A 50 1.07 -5.43 -13.61
CA GLN A 50 0.29 -5.72 -12.40
C GLN A 50 0.27 -7.21 -12.01
N GLY A 51 1.00 -8.08 -12.73
CA GLY A 51 0.99 -9.53 -12.47
C GLY A 51 2.12 -10.03 -11.55
N GLN A 52 1.98 -11.27 -11.09
CA GLN A 52 2.88 -11.92 -10.13
C GLN A 52 3.85 -12.90 -10.81
N HIS A 53 4.75 -12.42 -11.67
CA HIS A 53 5.79 -13.25 -12.29
C HIS A 53 7.00 -12.40 -12.64
N THR A 54 8.11 -13.04 -13.03
CA THR A 54 9.19 -12.37 -13.74
C THR A 54 8.62 -11.55 -14.88
N PHE A 55 8.91 -10.26 -14.89
CA PHE A 55 8.39 -9.32 -15.86
C PHE A 55 9.48 -8.34 -16.30
N TRP A 56 9.21 -7.59 -17.35
CA TRP A 56 10.12 -6.60 -17.89
C TRP A 56 9.71 -5.20 -17.42
N ARG A 57 10.48 -4.67 -16.49
CA ARG A 57 10.27 -3.36 -15.91
C ARG A 57 10.85 -2.27 -16.81
N LEU A 58 10.11 -1.21 -17.09
CA LEU A 58 10.63 -0.05 -17.83
C LEU A 58 11.54 0.78 -16.91
N ASN A 59 12.83 0.50 -16.94
CA ASN A 59 13.77 1.02 -15.97
C ASN A 59 14.29 2.43 -16.31
N GLU A 60 14.35 2.77 -17.59
CA GLU A 60 14.83 4.06 -18.06
C GLU A 60 14.01 4.54 -19.26
N VAL A 61 13.72 5.84 -19.27
CA VAL A 61 13.11 6.54 -20.40
C VAL A 61 13.89 7.84 -20.58
N GLN A 62 14.55 8.00 -21.73
CA GLN A 62 15.17 9.27 -22.12
C GLN A 62 14.36 9.90 -23.26
N PHE A 63 14.22 11.22 -23.22
CA PHE A 63 13.52 12.00 -24.23
C PHE A 63 14.50 12.92 -24.97
N LYS A 64 14.49 12.91 -26.29
CA LYS A 64 15.34 13.80 -27.09
C LYS A 64 14.48 14.67 -27.99
N GLU A 65 14.49 15.97 -27.71
CA GLU A 65 13.92 16.99 -28.58
C GLU A 65 14.73 17.11 -29.88
N LYS A 66 14.04 17.47 -30.96
CA LYS A 66 14.64 17.59 -32.32
C LYS A 66 15.32 16.28 -32.76
N GLY A 67 14.65 15.17 -32.48
CA GLY A 67 15.05 13.83 -32.89
C GLY A 67 14.69 13.51 -34.34
N ASN A 68 14.81 12.24 -34.68
CA ASN A 68 14.47 11.70 -36.00
C ASN A 68 13.05 11.13 -36.07
N GLY A 69 12.30 11.12 -34.96
CA GLY A 69 10.94 10.60 -34.91
C GLY A 69 10.90 9.09 -34.65
N TYR A 70 11.77 8.60 -33.77
CA TYR A 70 11.90 7.17 -33.48
C TYR A 70 11.66 6.83 -32.01
N ILE A 71 11.19 5.61 -31.80
CA ILE A 71 11.24 4.93 -30.50
C ILE A 71 12.34 3.89 -30.59
N TYR A 72 13.33 4.02 -29.72
CA TYR A 72 14.41 3.07 -29.53
C TYR A 72 14.13 2.27 -28.26
N VAL A 73 14.13 0.94 -28.35
CA VAL A 73 13.95 0.04 -27.20
C VAL A 73 15.17 -0.85 -27.01
N LYS A 74 15.78 -0.78 -25.83
CA LYS A 74 16.80 -1.70 -25.32
C LYS A 74 16.14 -2.62 -24.30
N VAL A 75 16.54 -3.88 -24.30
CA VAL A 75 16.06 -4.90 -23.36
C VAL A 75 17.26 -5.52 -22.66
N GLU A 76 17.22 -5.63 -21.34
CA GLU A 76 18.32 -6.13 -20.49
C GLU A 76 17.81 -7.23 -19.55
N ASP A 77 18.58 -8.30 -19.36
CA ASP A 77 18.27 -9.28 -18.31
C ASP A 77 18.46 -8.71 -16.89
N ALA A 78 18.27 -9.55 -15.87
CA ALA A 78 18.41 -9.15 -14.47
C ALA A 78 19.82 -8.66 -14.10
N ASN A 79 20.84 -9.05 -14.87
CA ASN A 79 22.24 -8.63 -14.67
C ASN A 79 22.60 -7.37 -15.47
N GLY A 80 21.65 -6.77 -16.19
CA GLY A 80 21.90 -5.63 -17.07
C GLY A 80 22.52 -6.00 -18.42
N ILE A 81 22.55 -7.29 -18.79
CA ILE A 81 23.08 -7.74 -20.07
C ILE A 81 22.01 -7.59 -21.15
N ALA A 82 22.35 -6.85 -22.22
CA ALA A 82 21.44 -6.61 -23.33
C ALA A 82 21.00 -7.91 -24.02
N GLN A 83 19.73 -7.97 -24.41
CA GLN A 83 19.07 -9.14 -25.01
C GLN A 83 18.69 -8.82 -26.47
N GLU A 84 19.14 -9.66 -27.39
CA GLU A 84 18.80 -9.60 -28.82
C GLU A 84 17.52 -10.37 -29.13
N GLY A 85 16.79 -9.95 -30.17
CA GLY A 85 15.61 -10.66 -30.68
C GLY A 85 14.33 -10.47 -29.84
N VAL A 86 14.41 -9.76 -28.71
CA VAL A 86 13.22 -9.45 -27.91
C VAL A 86 12.35 -8.47 -28.70
N THR A 87 11.11 -8.85 -28.94
CA THR A 87 10.17 -8.04 -29.72
C THR A 87 9.40 -7.09 -28.81
N PHE A 88 9.41 -5.81 -29.12
CA PHE A 88 8.52 -4.82 -28.50
C PHE A 88 7.38 -4.46 -29.44
N VAL A 89 6.31 -3.94 -28.88
CA VAL A 89 5.09 -3.57 -29.59
C VAL A 89 4.71 -2.13 -29.27
N ALA A 90 4.36 -1.38 -30.32
CA ALA A 90 3.73 -0.08 -30.26
C ALA A 90 2.29 -0.21 -30.75
N TYR A 91 1.33 -0.02 -29.84
CA TYR A 91 -0.09 0.05 -30.19
C TYR A 91 -0.46 1.48 -30.51
N ALA A 92 -0.89 1.75 -31.75
CA ALA A 92 -1.47 3.04 -32.13
C ALA A 92 -2.92 3.17 -31.59
N LYS A 93 -3.49 4.39 -31.64
CA LYS A 93 -4.87 4.67 -31.17
C LYS A 93 -5.96 3.83 -31.85
N ASP A 94 -5.72 3.37 -33.06
CA ASP A 94 -6.62 2.50 -33.84
C ASP A 94 -6.41 1.01 -33.53
N ASN A 95 -5.67 0.69 -32.46
CA ASN A 95 -5.24 -0.65 -32.07
C ASN A 95 -4.37 -1.37 -33.11
N GLN A 96 -3.85 -0.68 -34.14
CA GLN A 96 -2.84 -1.29 -34.99
C GLN A 96 -1.54 -1.48 -34.20
N ALA A 97 -1.10 -2.73 -34.13
CA ALA A 97 0.16 -3.09 -33.49
C ALA A 97 1.30 -3.00 -34.51
N ARG A 98 2.36 -2.30 -34.15
CA ARG A 98 3.62 -2.31 -34.87
C ARG A 98 4.67 -2.94 -33.98
N THR A 99 5.38 -3.94 -34.49
CA THR A 99 6.40 -4.66 -33.73
C THR A 99 7.77 -4.44 -34.34
N ALA A 100 8.79 -4.46 -33.49
CA ALA A 100 10.17 -4.52 -33.93
C ALA A 100 11.00 -5.33 -32.92
N PRO A 101 11.95 -6.16 -33.38
CA PRO A 101 12.89 -6.85 -32.51
C PRO A 101 14.07 -5.94 -32.11
N THR A 102 14.65 -6.18 -30.94
CA THR A 102 15.99 -5.66 -30.60
C THR A 102 17.06 -6.33 -31.47
N LYS A 103 18.02 -5.55 -31.95
CA LYS A 103 19.13 -6.00 -32.81
C LYS A 103 20.35 -5.08 -32.67
N GLY A 104 21.57 -5.55 -32.94
CA GLY A 104 22.77 -4.69 -32.98
C GLY A 104 23.97 -5.20 -32.17
N LYS A 105 24.88 -4.31 -31.75
CA LYS A 105 25.98 -4.61 -30.82
C LYS A 105 25.56 -4.30 -29.37
N ALA A 106 26.28 -4.80 -28.35
CA ALA A 106 25.97 -4.68 -26.90
C ALA A 106 25.49 -3.28 -26.43
N ASP A 107 26.15 -2.24 -26.95
CA ASP A 107 25.94 -0.81 -26.70
C ASP A 107 24.94 -0.14 -27.66
N GLN A 108 24.52 -0.87 -28.69
CA GLN A 108 23.61 -0.45 -29.75
C GLN A 108 22.41 -1.41 -29.94
N TYR A 109 22.12 -2.32 -29.00
CA TYR A 109 20.98 -3.25 -29.06
C TYR A 109 19.67 -2.50 -28.88
N TRP A 110 19.28 -1.83 -29.95
CA TRP A 110 18.07 -1.04 -30.03
C TRP A 110 17.20 -1.66 -31.11
N GLY A 111 16.01 -2.07 -30.71
CA GLY A 111 14.92 -2.16 -31.66
C GLY A 111 14.45 -0.74 -31.97
N ASN A 112 14.24 -0.41 -33.24
CA ASN A 112 13.87 0.93 -33.68
C ASN A 112 12.52 0.92 -34.38
N LEU A 113 11.61 1.80 -33.97
CA LEU A 113 10.28 1.92 -34.53
C LEU A 113 10.03 3.38 -34.95
N PRO A 114 9.83 3.65 -36.26
CA PRO A 114 9.52 5.01 -36.71
C PRO A 114 8.11 5.40 -36.26
N MET A 115 7.99 6.57 -35.65
CA MET A 115 6.72 7.19 -35.29
C MET A 115 6.06 7.87 -36.49
N PHE A 116 6.80 8.11 -37.58
CA PHE A 116 6.35 8.91 -38.73
C PHE A 116 5.85 10.29 -38.29
N SER A 117 4.75 10.80 -38.86
CA SER A 117 4.10 12.04 -38.43
C SER A 117 3.06 11.84 -37.33
N ALA A 118 3.11 10.72 -36.58
CA ALA A 118 2.17 10.46 -35.50
C ALA A 118 2.35 11.49 -34.38
N PRO A 119 1.31 12.26 -34.00
CA PRO A 119 1.41 13.25 -32.94
C PRO A 119 1.56 12.58 -31.57
N LEU A 120 1.92 13.37 -30.56
CA LEU A 120 1.96 12.96 -29.16
C LEU A 120 0.62 12.33 -28.73
N GLY A 121 0.68 11.33 -27.85
CA GLY A 121 -0.49 10.56 -27.45
C GLY A 121 -0.86 9.39 -28.37
N THR A 122 -0.12 9.14 -29.44
CA THR A 122 -0.52 8.14 -30.44
C THR A 122 -0.23 6.71 -30.00
N PHE A 123 0.91 6.47 -29.36
CA PHE A 123 1.36 5.10 -29.09
C PHE A 123 1.34 4.71 -27.61
N ARG A 124 1.17 3.40 -27.38
CA ARG A 124 1.43 2.68 -26.13
C ARG A 124 2.48 1.61 -26.38
N ILE A 125 3.59 1.63 -25.64
CA ILE A 125 4.78 0.81 -25.88
C ILE A 125 4.98 -0.19 -24.76
N GLY A 126 5.14 -1.47 -25.09
CA GLY A 126 5.50 -2.54 -24.16
C GLY A 126 6.22 -3.68 -24.89
N LEU A 127 6.48 -4.80 -24.22
CA LEU A 127 7.07 -5.98 -24.86
C LEU A 127 5.99 -6.91 -25.42
N HIS A 128 6.19 -7.42 -26.64
CA HIS A 128 5.21 -8.25 -27.35
C HIS A 128 5.15 -9.66 -26.73
N ASN A 129 3.94 -10.09 -26.34
CA ASN A 129 3.69 -11.38 -25.69
C ASN A 129 4.53 -11.64 -24.43
N GLN A 130 4.95 -10.58 -23.74
CA GLN A 130 5.77 -10.65 -22.53
C GLN A 130 5.17 -9.75 -21.44
N PRO A 131 5.04 -10.23 -20.19
CA PRO A 131 4.74 -9.40 -19.03
C PRO A 131 5.69 -8.20 -18.95
N SER A 132 5.17 -6.99 -19.10
CA SER A 132 5.99 -5.78 -19.12
C SER A 132 5.22 -4.55 -18.66
N ASP A 133 5.95 -3.56 -18.15
CA ASP A 133 5.42 -2.21 -18.00
C ASP A 133 5.04 -1.63 -19.37
N ILE A 134 4.14 -0.66 -19.38
CA ILE A 134 3.72 0.04 -20.60
C ILE A 134 4.03 1.53 -20.47
N LEU A 135 4.62 2.12 -21.51
CA LEU A 135 4.73 3.58 -21.65
C LEU A 135 3.67 4.06 -22.64
N SER A 136 2.68 4.81 -22.17
CA SER A 136 1.61 5.36 -22.99
C SER A 136 1.77 6.86 -23.21
N GLY A 137 1.04 7.38 -24.19
CA GLY A 137 1.05 8.80 -24.49
C GLY A 137 2.19 9.25 -25.41
N VAL A 138 3.01 8.34 -25.95
CA VAL A 138 4.19 8.72 -26.74
C VAL A 138 3.83 9.05 -28.19
N GLY A 139 4.68 9.85 -28.84
CA GLY A 139 4.52 10.32 -30.22
C GLY A 139 5.38 11.56 -30.48
N ASN A 140 5.28 12.13 -31.68
CA ASN A 140 5.99 13.36 -32.04
C ASN A 140 5.30 14.58 -31.45
N GLY A 141 6.09 15.47 -30.85
CA GLY A 141 5.61 16.72 -30.27
C GLY A 141 6.60 17.28 -29.26
N SER A 142 6.61 18.60 -29.16
CA SER A 142 7.31 19.35 -28.12
C SER A 142 6.47 20.55 -27.69
N GLU A 143 7.01 21.38 -26.79
CA GLU A 143 6.44 22.68 -26.39
C GLU A 143 6.10 23.60 -27.58
N GLY A 144 6.84 23.51 -28.69
CA GLY A 144 6.63 24.34 -29.88
C GLY A 144 5.58 23.82 -30.87
N GLY A 145 4.89 22.70 -30.57
CA GLY A 145 3.98 22.03 -31.49
C GLY A 145 4.59 20.77 -32.10
N PHE A 146 4.23 20.45 -33.35
CA PHE A 146 4.74 19.24 -33.99
C PHE A 146 6.26 19.33 -34.18
N GLN A 147 6.98 18.41 -33.56
CA GLN A 147 8.42 18.26 -33.70
C GLN A 147 8.78 16.78 -33.67
N MET A 148 9.67 16.36 -34.56
CA MET A 148 10.25 15.02 -34.48
C MET A 148 11.07 14.91 -33.20
N VAL A 149 10.81 13.87 -32.43
CA VAL A 149 11.48 13.58 -31.14
C VAL A 149 11.87 12.12 -31.12
N ASP A 150 12.86 11.79 -30.30
CA ASP A 150 13.24 10.40 -30.06
C ASP A 150 12.96 10.00 -28.61
N TYR A 151 12.49 8.77 -28.42
CA TYR A 151 12.38 8.13 -27.10
C TYR A 151 13.37 6.98 -27.03
N TYR A 152 14.12 6.89 -25.93
CA TYR A 152 15.02 5.77 -25.64
C TYR A 152 14.52 5.05 -24.40
N LEU A 153 14.04 3.82 -24.56
CA LEU A 153 13.40 3.02 -23.53
C LEU A 153 14.32 1.85 -23.16
N THR A 154 14.61 1.65 -21.88
CA THR A 154 15.33 0.46 -21.40
C THR A 154 14.41 -0.38 -20.53
N PHE A 155 14.03 -1.55 -21.02
CA PHE A 155 13.35 -2.56 -20.23
C PHE A 155 14.39 -3.47 -19.56
N ARG A 156 14.22 -3.74 -18.26
CA ARG A 156 15.05 -4.69 -17.51
C ARG A 156 14.20 -5.82 -16.97
N LYS A 157 14.65 -7.06 -17.14
CA LYS A 157 14.02 -8.24 -16.53
C LYS A 157 14.18 -8.15 -15.03
N VAL A 158 13.07 -8.18 -14.30
CA VAL A 158 13.08 -8.17 -12.84
C VAL A 158 12.49 -9.49 -12.37
N GLU A 159 13.27 -10.22 -11.59
CA GLU A 159 12.79 -11.36 -10.81
C GLU A 159 12.18 -10.81 -9.53
N GLY A 160 10.86 -10.88 -9.44
CA GLY A 160 10.14 -10.36 -8.29
C GLY A 160 8.72 -9.99 -8.66
N THR A 161 7.91 -9.74 -7.65
CA THR A 161 6.59 -9.14 -7.81
C THR A 161 6.79 -7.70 -8.28
N ALA A 162 6.23 -7.34 -9.43
CA ALA A 162 5.88 -5.95 -9.72
C ALA A 162 5.20 -5.36 -8.48
N GLU A 163 5.46 -4.10 -8.12
CA GLU A 163 4.98 -3.44 -6.88
C GLU A 163 3.70 -4.10 -6.37
N ALA A 164 3.87 -4.97 -5.36
CA ALA A 164 2.97 -6.10 -5.19
C ALA A 164 1.52 -5.62 -5.02
N MET A 165 0.62 -6.08 -5.89
CA MET A 165 -0.80 -6.16 -5.53
C MET A 165 -0.90 -6.77 -4.13
N LEU A 166 -1.89 -6.35 -3.33
CA LEU A 166 -2.09 -6.82 -1.96
C LEU A 166 -1.97 -8.35 -1.85
N ASN A 167 -0.79 -8.82 -1.43
CA ASN A 167 -0.49 -10.22 -1.21
C ASN A 167 -0.76 -10.52 0.27
N ILE A 168 -2.02 -10.83 0.58
CA ILE A 168 -2.47 -11.08 1.94
C ILE A 168 -1.62 -12.18 2.62
N PRO A 169 -1.37 -13.36 2.00
CA PRO A 169 -0.50 -14.37 2.60
C PRO A 169 0.90 -13.85 2.96
N GLN A 170 1.53 -13.07 2.08
CA GLN A 170 2.84 -12.50 2.34
C GLN A 170 2.80 -11.50 3.49
N TRP A 171 1.89 -10.53 3.47
CA TRP A 171 1.79 -9.53 4.54
C TRP A 171 1.43 -10.14 5.89
N ARG A 172 0.56 -11.16 5.89
CA ARG A 172 0.26 -11.96 7.08
C ARG A 172 1.53 -12.56 7.67
N GLN A 173 2.34 -13.23 6.85
CA GLN A 173 3.59 -13.84 7.30
C GLN A 173 4.61 -12.80 7.78
N THR A 174 4.73 -11.67 7.09
CA THR A 174 5.62 -10.57 7.48
C THR A 174 5.27 -10.03 8.87
N MET A 175 4.00 -9.74 9.14
CA MET A 175 3.55 -9.24 10.44
C MET A 175 3.69 -10.29 11.55
N LEU A 176 3.38 -11.56 11.26
CA LEU A 176 3.62 -12.67 12.20
C LEU A 176 5.10 -12.76 12.59
N ASN A 177 6.00 -12.78 11.60
CA ASN A 177 7.43 -12.87 11.85
C ASN A 177 7.95 -11.67 12.66
N TYR A 178 7.48 -10.45 12.34
CA TYR A 178 7.83 -9.25 13.08
C TYR A 178 7.40 -9.34 14.54
N TYR A 179 6.14 -9.71 14.79
CA TYR A 179 5.59 -9.82 16.13
C TYR A 179 6.27 -10.94 16.93
N THR A 180 6.50 -12.12 16.34
CA THR A 180 7.21 -13.22 17.02
C THR A 180 8.63 -12.83 17.42
N LYS A 181 9.32 -12.01 16.61
CA LYS A 181 10.69 -11.57 16.90
C LYS A 181 10.76 -10.48 17.96
N GLY A 182 9.84 -9.51 17.93
CA GLY A 182 9.91 -8.30 18.76
C GLY A 182 8.95 -8.27 19.95
N GLY A 183 7.87 -9.06 19.91
CA GLY A 183 6.76 -8.96 20.86
C GLY A 183 5.93 -7.68 20.71
N GLU A 184 6.22 -6.84 19.71
CA GLU A 184 5.53 -5.59 19.43
C GLU A 184 4.78 -5.67 18.10
N ALA A 185 3.66 -4.97 18.03
CA ALA A 185 2.84 -4.91 16.83
C ALA A 185 3.54 -4.10 15.73
N TYR A 186 3.50 -4.59 14.50
CA TYR A 186 3.96 -3.84 13.34
C TYR A 186 3.00 -2.68 13.07
N ASN A 187 3.46 -1.42 13.07
CA ASN A 187 2.60 -0.28 12.70
C ASN A 187 3.34 0.71 11.78
N ASN A 188 3.29 0.49 10.46
CA ASN A 188 3.84 1.48 9.52
C ASN A 188 2.88 2.66 9.23
N ALA A 189 1.68 2.63 9.81
CA ALA A 189 0.64 3.63 9.60
C ALA A 189 0.60 4.69 10.73
N GLU A 190 1.54 4.64 11.68
CA GLU A 190 1.62 5.59 12.78
C GLU A 190 1.79 7.03 12.30
N ALA A 191 2.63 7.25 11.28
CA ALA A 191 2.80 8.56 10.64
C ALA A 191 1.50 9.09 9.99
N ALA A 192 0.54 8.22 9.70
CA ALA A 192 -0.80 8.58 9.23
C ALA A 192 -1.80 8.81 10.37
N GLY A 193 -1.36 8.75 11.63
CA GLY A 193 -2.17 8.94 12.83
C GLY A 193 -2.88 7.68 13.34
N VAL A 194 -2.60 6.52 12.74
CA VAL A 194 -3.19 5.23 13.16
C VAL A 194 -2.57 4.79 14.48
N SER A 195 -3.42 4.46 15.45
CA SER A 195 -2.99 4.03 16.78
C SER A 195 -3.52 2.64 17.12
N ILE A 196 -2.69 1.88 17.85
CA ILE A 196 -3.06 0.59 18.41
C ILE A 196 -3.52 0.82 19.85
N LYS A 197 -4.73 0.36 20.16
CA LYS A 197 -5.34 0.41 21.49
C LYS A 197 -5.28 -0.99 22.08
N LYS A 198 -4.42 -1.18 23.09
CA LYS A 198 -4.39 -2.45 23.83
C LYS A 198 -5.69 -2.64 24.58
N ALA A 199 -6.17 -3.88 24.64
CA ALA A 199 -7.31 -4.23 25.47
C ALA A 199 -6.99 -3.88 26.94
N ALA A 200 -7.88 -3.15 27.59
CA ALA A 200 -7.87 -3.05 29.04
C ALA A 200 -8.27 -4.41 29.60
N LEU A 201 -7.35 -5.06 30.32
CA LEU A 201 -7.58 -6.39 30.89
C LEU A 201 -8.17 -6.28 32.31
N ASP A 202 -8.70 -5.14 32.71
CA ASP A 202 -9.03 -4.83 34.10
C ASP A 202 -10.31 -5.54 34.59
N ASN A 203 -10.09 -6.70 35.21
CA ASN A 203 -10.63 -7.10 36.52
C ASN A 203 -12.13 -7.12 36.83
N GLN A 204 -13.04 -6.88 35.89
CA GLN A 204 -14.49 -6.99 36.15
C GLN A 204 -15.01 -8.44 36.13
N GLY A 205 -14.27 -9.38 36.71
CA GLY A 205 -14.69 -10.79 36.81
C GLY A 205 -14.63 -11.59 35.51
N GLN A 206 -14.11 -11.04 34.41
CA GLN A 206 -13.89 -11.78 33.17
C GLN A 206 -12.63 -12.65 33.26
N THR A 207 -12.84 -13.97 33.25
CA THR A 207 -11.79 -15.00 33.24
C THR A 207 -11.41 -15.39 31.81
N ALA A 208 -11.11 -14.41 30.94
CA ALA A 208 -10.68 -14.73 29.59
C ALA A 208 -9.38 -15.57 29.66
N ALA A 209 -9.35 -16.70 28.96
CA ALA A 209 -8.13 -17.49 28.81
C ALA A 209 -7.27 -16.98 27.64
N GLU A 210 -7.90 -16.28 26.70
CA GLU A 210 -7.32 -15.82 25.45
C GLU A 210 -7.64 -14.34 25.20
N VAL A 211 -6.79 -13.71 24.40
CA VAL A 211 -6.91 -12.33 23.95
C VAL A 211 -6.58 -12.27 22.45
N TRP A 212 -7.33 -11.47 21.71
CA TRP A 212 -7.03 -11.10 20.34
C TRP A 212 -6.07 -9.93 20.33
N ARG A 213 -4.79 -10.20 20.10
CA ARG A 213 -3.77 -9.16 19.97
C ARG A 213 -3.77 -8.59 18.57
N LEU A 214 -3.70 -7.27 18.46
CA LEU A 214 -3.46 -6.62 17.19
C LEU A 214 -1.96 -6.67 16.92
N ILE A 215 -1.53 -7.56 16.04
CA ILE A 215 -0.11 -7.81 15.80
C ILE A 215 0.45 -7.01 14.62
N GLY A 216 -0.43 -6.42 13.79
CA GLY A 216 0.03 -5.55 12.73
C GLY A 216 -1.05 -4.67 12.11
N VAL A 217 -0.66 -3.45 11.75
CA VAL A 217 -1.40 -2.53 10.89
C VAL A 217 -0.45 -2.01 9.83
N ARG A 218 -0.87 -2.11 8.58
CA ARG A 218 -0.14 -1.59 7.43
C ARG A 218 -0.99 -0.61 6.64
N GLN A 219 -0.48 0.59 6.40
CA GLN A 219 -0.97 1.42 5.30
C GLN A 219 -0.47 0.81 3.98
N LEU A 220 -1.40 0.50 3.10
CA LEU A 220 -1.14 -0.03 1.78
C LEU A 220 -0.77 1.10 0.82
N THR A 221 0.13 0.82 -0.12
CA THR A 221 0.38 1.70 -1.26
C THR A 221 -0.87 1.79 -2.15
N ALA A 222 -0.93 2.80 -3.03
CA ALA A 222 -2.01 2.92 -4.00
C ALA A 222 -2.12 1.68 -4.91
N VAL A 223 -0.98 1.06 -5.24
CA VAL A 223 -0.92 -0.17 -6.05
C VAL A 223 -1.41 -1.38 -5.24
N GLU A 224 -0.92 -1.55 -4.02
CA GLU A 224 -1.37 -2.63 -3.11
C GLU A 224 -2.90 -2.58 -2.93
N GLY A 225 -3.44 -1.41 -2.61
CA GLY A 225 -4.88 -1.21 -2.41
C GLY A 225 -5.71 -1.16 -3.70
N GLY A 226 -5.10 -1.23 -4.89
CA GLY A 226 -5.78 -1.09 -6.17
C GLY A 226 -6.54 0.23 -6.33
N SER A 227 -5.99 1.32 -5.80
CA SER A 227 -6.61 2.65 -5.69
C SER A 227 -7.96 2.69 -4.96
N LYS A 228 -8.28 1.65 -4.18
CA LYS A 228 -9.48 1.59 -3.37
C LYS A 228 -9.25 2.20 -2.00
N GLN A 229 -10.36 2.39 -1.28
CA GLN A 229 -10.39 2.88 0.10
C GLN A 229 -10.98 1.77 0.98
N TYR A 230 -10.20 0.73 1.26
CA TYR A 230 -10.65 -0.39 2.10
C TYR A 230 -9.72 -0.58 3.29
N LEU A 231 -10.33 -1.00 4.38
CA LEU A 231 -9.68 -1.70 5.46
C LEU A 231 -9.82 -3.20 5.18
N TYR A 232 -8.71 -3.89 5.00
CA TYR A 232 -8.60 -5.35 4.87
C TYR A 232 -8.23 -5.93 6.23
N ILE A 233 -8.98 -6.91 6.73
CA ILE A 233 -8.79 -7.47 8.07
C ILE A 233 -8.59 -8.98 7.97
N ASP A 234 -7.58 -9.49 8.65
CA ASP A 234 -7.35 -10.91 8.85
C ASP A 234 -7.29 -11.28 10.33
N LEU A 235 -7.73 -12.50 10.61
CA LEU A 235 -7.68 -13.13 11.92
C LEU A 235 -6.87 -14.41 11.81
N VAL A 236 -5.92 -14.64 12.72
CA VAL A 236 -5.13 -15.87 12.80
C VAL A 236 -5.14 -16.44 14.21
N ASP A 237 -5.00 -17.75 14.33
CA ASP A 237 -4.91 -18.43 15.61
C ASP A 237 -3.50 -18.31 16.22
N GLN A 238 -3.31 -18.96 17.37
CA GLN A 238 -2.03 -19.00 18.07
C GLN A 238 -0.87 -19.62 17.25
N ASN A 239 -1.17 -20.38 16.20
CA ASN A 239 -0.19 -20.98 15.29
C ASN A 239 -0.01 -20.17 14.00
N GLY A 240 -0.67 -19.00 13.88
CA GLY A 240 -0.66 -18.18 12.68
C GLY A 240 -1.57 -18.69 11.56
N GLN A 241 -2.41 -19.69 11.82
CA GLN A 241 -3.34 -20.22 10.82
C GLN A 241 -4.57 -19.31 10.69
N PRO A 242 -5.05 -19.04 9.47
CA PRO A 242 -6.23 -18.21 9.26
C PRO A 242 -7.45 -18.76 9.99
N VAL A 243 -8.12 -17.90 10.76
CA VAL A 243 -9.40 -18.24 11.41
C VAL A 243 -10.54 -17.79 10.49
N ARG A 244 -11.48 -18.70 10.23
CA ARG A 244 -12.62 -18.50 9.33
C ARG A 244 -13.90 -19.08 9.92
N GLY A 245 -15.06 -18.55 9.53
CA GLY A 245 -16.37 -19.10 9.89
C GLY A 245 -17.30 -18.11 10.60
N ALA A 246 -18.20 -18.63 11.44
CA ALA A 246 -19.27 -17.84 12.06
C ALA A 246 -18.82 -16.99 13.27
N ALA A 247 -17.76 -17.40 13.96
CA ALA A 247 -17.12 -16.69 15.05
C ALA A 247 -15.61 -16.99 15.02
N PRO A 248 -14.74 -16.07 15.50
CA PRO A 248 -15.02 -14.72 16.01
C PRO A 248 -15.55 -13.76 14.93
N LEU A 249 -16.08 -12.61 15.33
CA LEU A 249 -16.57 -11.55 14.42
C LEU A 249 -15.61 -10.35 14.38
N ILE A 250 -15.52 -9.69 13.23
CA ILE A 250 -14.79 -8.43 13.05
C ILE A 250 -15.76 -7.29 13.34
N ALA A 251 -15.60 -6.66 14.50
CA ALA A 251 -16.42 -5.53 14.93
C ALA A 251 -15.74 -4.21 14.58
N TRP A 252 -16.54 -3.19 14.30
CA TRP A 252 -16.03 -1.88 13.87
C TRP A 252 -17.01 -0.76 14.21
N THR A 253 -16.51 0.46 14.18
CA THR A 253 -17.29 1.69 14.32
C THR A 253 -16.56 2.85 13.63
N TRP A 254 -17.20 4.01 13.53
CA TRP A 254 -16.55 5.24 13.06
C TRP A 254 -16.77 6.41 14.03
N GLU A 255 -15.87 7.40 13.95
CA GLU A 255 -16.00 8.65 14.70
C GLU A 255 -17.27 9.39 14.31
N GLY A 256 -18.08 9.78 15.30
CA GLY A 256 -19.36 10.45 15.08
C GLY A 256 -20.55 9.54 14.80
N ARG A 257 -20.36 8.21 14.81
CA ARG A 257 -21.47 7.24 14.71
C ARG A 257 -22.50 7.48 15.83
N ARG A 258 -23.77 7.59 15.45
CA ARG A 258 -24.90 7.70 16.38
C ARG A 258 -25.37 6.32 16.82
N ALA A 259 -26.01 6.25 17.99
CA ALA A 259 -26.50 4.98 18.55
C ALA A 259 -27.50 4.24 17.63
N ASN A 260 -28.26 4.97 16.82
CA ASN A 260 -29.22 4.39 15.87
C ASN A 260 -28.61 4.02 14.50
N GLU A 261 -27.34 4.34 14.26
CA GLU A 261 -26.64 3.93 13.05
C GLU A 261 -26.03 2.55 13.25
N ALA A 262 -26.23 1.64 12.29
CA ALA A 262 -25.72 0.28 12.40
C ALA A 262 -24.25 0.19 11.96
N ALA A 263 -23.41 -0.46 12.77
CA ALA A 263 -22.10 -0.97 12.37
C ALA A 263 -22.07 -2.48 12.66
N PRO A 264 -22.74 -3.29 11.81
CA PRO A 264 -22.85 -4.71 12.08
C PRO A 264 -21.46 -5.38 12.01
N PRO A 265 -21.11 -6.23 12.99
CA PRO A 265 -19.89 -7.03 12.91
C PRO A 265 -19.91 -7.96 11.69
N MET A 266 -18.74 -8.21 11.12
CA MET A 266 -18.55 -9.03 9.92
C MET A 266 -18.02 -10.41 10.28
N ARG A 267 -18.45 -11.43 9.53
CA ARG A 267 -17.90 -12.79 9.63
C ARG A 267 -16.60 -12.90 8.83
N PRO A 268 -15.57 -13.60 9.34
CA PRO A 268 -14.36 -13.92 8.59
C PRO A 268 -14.63 -15.09 7.63
N ASP A 269 -15.42 -14.90 6.58
CA ASP A 269 -15.91 -15.98 5.71
C ASP A 269 -15.24 -16.05 4.32
N LYS A 270 -14.31 -15.13 4.04
CA LYS A 270 -13.58 -15.10 2.77
C LYS A 270 -12.52 -16.21 2.63
N PRO A 271 -12.16 -16.60 1.40
CA PRO A 271 -11.11 -17.59 1.14
C PRO A 271 -9.77 -17.24 1.80
N ALA A 272 -8.92 -18.23 2.04
CA ALA A 272 -7.64 -18.05 2.75
C ALA A 272 -6.63 -17.14 2.01
N GLN A 273 -6.77 -17.05 0.68
CA GLN A 273 -5.97 -16.19 -0.19
C GLN A 273 -6.38 -14.71 -0.12
N GLU A 274 -7.56 -14.41 0.43
CA GLU A 274 -8.06 -13.06 0.68
C GLU A 274 -8.00 -12.70 2.18
N ALA A 275 -8.10 -11.40 2.47
CA ALA A 275 -8.36 -10.94 3.83
C ALA A 275 -9.70 -11.51 4.30
N ALA A 276 -9.79 -11.94 5.55
CA ALA A 276 -10.98 -12.51 6.16
C ALA A 276 -12.22 -11.62 6.03
N GLY A 277 -12.02 -10.30 6.07
CA GLY A 277 -13.07 -9.30 5.85
C GLY A 277 -12.51 -8.02 5.23
N ASN A 278 -13.41 -7.18 4.71
CA ASN A 278 -13.06 -5.84 4.25
C ASN A 278 -14.16 -4.83 4.59
N ILE A 279 -13.77 -3.64 5.03
CA ILE A 279 -14.67 -2.52 5.35
C ILE A 279 -14.34 -1.36 4.42
N GLY A 280 -15.33 -0.82 3.72
CA GLY A 280 -15.14 0.38 2.90
C GLY A 280 -14.91 1.60 3.78
N LEU A 281 -13.93 2.42 3.42
CA LEU A 281 -13.60 3.67 4.09
C LEU A 281 -14.15 4.83 3.27
N ALA A 282 -15.14 5.54 3.79
CA ALA A 282 -15.61 6.77 3.15
C ALA A 282 -14.59 7.91 3.36
N ALA A 283 -14.58 8.89 2.46
CA ALA A 283 -13.72 10.06 2.58
C ALA A 283 -13.96 10.79 3.93
N GLY A 284 -12.88 11.07 4.65
CA GLY A 284 -12.92 11.72 5.97
C GLY A 284 -13.42 10.84 7.13
N GLN A 285 -13.87 9.62 6.87
CA GLN A 285 -14.32 8.70 7.92
C GLN A 285 -13.10 8.13 8.68
N LYS A 286 -13.13 8.21 10.01
CA LYS A 286 -12.15 7.55 10.88
C LYS A 286 -12.76 6.30 11.50
N ILE A 287 -12.25 5.13 11.13
CA ILE A 287 -12.72 3.85 11.61
C ILE A 287 -11.87 3.35 12.78
N THR A 288 -12.55 2.67 13.70
CA THR A 288 -11.94 1.81 14.73
C THR A 288 -12.42 0.37 14.51
N VAL A 289 -11.51 -0.60 14.57
CA VAL A 289 -11.79 -2.04 14.36
C VAL A 289 -11.19 -2.89 15.48
N TRP A 290 -11.90 -3.95 15.87
CA TRP A 290 -11.49 -4.93 16.88
C TRP A 290 -12.16 -6.29 16.61
N VAL A 291 -11.81 -7.30 17.40
CA VAL A 291 -12.41 -8.64 17.33
C VAL A 291 -13.45 -8.81 18.44
N GLN A 292 -14.62 -9.33 18.09
CA GLN A 292 -15.67 -9.71 19.03
C GLN A 292 -15.75 -11.24 19.09
N ASP A 293 -15.44 -11.81 20.25
CA ASP A 293 -15.33 -13.26 20.45
C ASP A 293 -15.75 -13.69 21.87
N GLY A 294 -17.05 -13.65 22.15
CA GLY A 294 -17.59 -14.02 23.46
C GLY A 294 -16.99 -13.16 24.58
N ASN A 295 -16.30 -13.82 25.53
CA ASN A 295 -15.64 -13.17 26.68
C ASN A 295 -14.16 -12.85 26.42
N ASN A 296 -13.62 -13.12 25.23
CA ASN A 296 -12.22 -12.84 24.93
C ASN A 296 -12.02 -11.34 24.68
N PHE A 297 -10.97 -10.80 25.27
CA PHE A 297 -10.56 -9.42 25.05
C PHE A 297 -9.97 -9.24 23.64
N SER A 298 -10.03 -8.03 23.11
CA SER A 298 -9.37 -7.68 21.85
C SER A 298 -8.70 -6.33 21.96
N ASP A 299 -7.47 -6.25 21.45
CA ASP A 299 -6.89 -4.96 21.07
C ASP A 299 -7.72 -4.36 19.92
N GLY A 300 -7.49 -3.09 19.60
CA GLY A 300 -8.15 -2.41 18.48
C GLY A 300 -7.19 -1.52 17.69
N ALA A 301 -7.49 -1.32 16.42
CA ALA A 301 -6.84 -0.31 15.58
C ALA A 301 -7.79 0.88 15.42
N ALA A 302 -7.32 2.09 15.70
CA ALA A 302 -8.11 3.31 15.66
C ALA A 302 -7.50 4.35 14.71
N ASN A 303 -8.33 5.32 14.29
CA ASN A 303 -7.98 6.39 13.33
C ASN A 303 -7.61 5.88 11.92
N LEU A 304 -8.23 4.78 11.48
CA LEU A 304 -8.08 4.27 10.12
C LEU A 304 -8.91 5.15 9.17
N GLN A 305 -8.27 5.92 8.30
CA GLN A 305 -8.95 6.88 7.42
C GLN A 305 -8.41 6.85 5.99
N ALA A 306 -9.33 6.88 5.01
CA ALA A 306 -8.97 6.82 3.60
C ALA A 306 -8.22 8.05 3.09
N THR A 307 -8.56 9.24 3.58
CA THR A 307 -7.94 10.49 3.15
C THR A 307 -7.94 11.45 4.32
N PRO A 308 -6.80 12.09 4.66
CA PRO A 308 -6.79 13.12 5.68
C PRO A 308 -7.70 14.29 5.25
N PRO A 309 -8.44 14.94 6.19
CA PRO A 309 -9.41 16.00 5.87
C PRO A 309 -8.83 17.17 5.07
N ARG A 310 -7.52 17.42 5.22
CA ARG A 310 -6.76 18.37 4.43
C ARG A 310 -5.31 17.92 4.39
N PRO A 311 -4.78 17.46 3.26
CA PRO A 311 -3.37 17.16 3.15
C PRO A 311 -2.56 18.44 3.32
N ALA A 312 -1.47 18.38 4.09
CA ALA A 312 -0.45 19.42 4.03
C ALA A 312 0.10 19.50 2.59
N PRO A 313 0.50 20.68 2.11
CA PRO A 313 1.17 20.79 0.81
C PRO A 313 2.34 19.78 0.73
N GLY A 314 2.33 18.91 -0.29
CA GLY A 314 3.34 17.86 -0.48
C GLY A 314 3.11 16.56 0.30
N SER A 315 2.03 16.43 1.07
CA SER A 315 1.65 15.14 1.67
C SER A 315 0.88 14.27 0.69
N ASP A 316 1.04 12.95 0.80
CA ASP A 316 0.31 11.97 -0.01
C ASP A 316 -1.22 12.10 0.23
N THR A 317 -1.90 12.64 -0.78
CA THR A 317 -3.34 12.91 -0.80
C THR A 317 -4.14 11.74 -1.33
N GLY A 318 -3.47 10.65 -1.72
CA GLY A 318 -4.10 9.51 -2.35
C GLY A 318 -5.09 8.77 -1.44
N PRO A 319 -6.04 8.04 -2.02
CA PRO A 319 -6.87 7.10 -1.26
C PRO A 319 -5.98 6.08 -0.56
N ARG A 320 -6.14 5.96 0.76
CA ARG A 320 -5.42 5.02 1.61
C ARG A 320 -6.28 3.79 1.86
N SER A 321 -5.65 2.64 1.72
CA SER A 321 -6.18 1.37 2.22
C SER A 321 -5.27 0.87 3.34
N PHE A 322 -5.80 -0.01 4.18
CA PHE A 322 -5.04 -0.58 5.29
C PHE A 322 -5.20 -2.09 5.34
N TYR A 323 -4.17 -2.80 5.76
CA TYR A 323 -4.24 -4.21 6.13
C TYR A 323 -4.00 -4.36 7.63
N VAL A 324 -4.91 -5.05 8.31
CA VAL A 324 -4.95 -5.21 9.76
C VAL A 324 -4.97 -6.69 10.11
N LEU A 325 -4.09 -7.11 11.01
CA LEU A 325 -3.93 -8.50 11.41
C LEU A 325 -4.08 -8.67 12.93
N PHE A 326 -5.04 -9.46 13.33
CA PHE A 326 -5.21 -9.91 14.71
C PHE A 326 -4.76 -11.35 14.88
N GLN A 327 -4.11 -11.65 16.00
CA GLN A 327 -3.72 -13.00 16.40
C GLN A 327 -4.33 -13.37 17.75
N ARG A 328 -4.94 -14.55 17.83
CA ARG A 328 -5.38 -15.11 19.11
C ARG A 328 -4.17 -15.59 19.91
N GLN A 329 -4.08 -15.16 21.16
CA GLN A 329 -3.00 -15.51 22.06
C GLN A 329 -3.55 -15.90 23.42
N LYS A 330 -2.83 -16.78 24.13
CA LYS A 330 -3.11 -17.05 25.53
C LYS A 330 -2.71 -15.85 26.37
N LEU A 331 -3.54 -15.48 27.34
CA LEU A 331 -3.18 -14.46 28.31
C LEU A 331 -2.01 -14.96 29.17
N THR A 332 -0.89 -14.25 29.13
CA THR A 332 0.25 -14.59 29.97
C THR A 332 -0.08 -14.27 31.44
N PRO A 333 0.53 -14.95 32.43
CA PRO A 333 0.32 -14.61 33.84
C PRO A 333 0.62 -13.14 34.15
N LYS A 334 1.63 -12.53 33.51
CA LYS A 334 1.96 -11.11 33.69
C LYS A 334 0.85 -10.15 33.26
N GLU A 335 -0.02 -10.60 32.35
CA GLU A 335 -1.15 -9.83 31.83
C GLU A 335 -2.45 -10.16 32.57
N ARG A 336 -2.47 -11.23 33.38
CA ARG A 336 -3.60 -11.54 34.25
C ARG A 336 -3.58 -10.58 35.44
N PRO A 337 -4.63 -9.76 35.63
CA PRO A 337 -4.62 -8.79 36.71
C PRO A 337 -4.56 -9.42 38.11
N ALA A 338 -5.13 -10.63 38.28
CA ALA A 338 -5.04 -11.39 39.52
C ALA A 338 -3.59 -11.75 39.89
N ASP A 339 -2.74 -11.99 38.89
CA ASP A 339 -1.33 -12.37 39.09
C ASP A 339 -0.42 -11.13 39.26
N LEU A 340 -0.80 -9.97 38.73
CA LEU A 340 -0.16 -8.68 39.04
C LEU A 340 -0.30 -8.32 40.52
N GLY A 341 -1.47 -8.58 41.11
CA GLY A 341 -1.69 -8.44 42.55
C GLY A 341 -0.75 -9.33 43.37
N VAL A 342 -0.53 -10.58 42.93
CA VAL A 342 0.36 -11.52 43.61
C VAL A 342 1.85 -11.15 43.44
N GLU A 343 2.29 -10.64 42.29
CA GLU A 343 3.67 -10.16 42.11
C GLU A 343 3.97 -8.91 42.95
N ILE A 344 3.02 -7.96 43.05
CA ILE A 344 3.17 -6.80 43.93
C ILE A 344 3.26 -7.27 45.38
N LEU A 345 2.42 -8.22 45.81
CA LEU A 345 2.44 -8.78 47.17
C LEU A 345 3.71 -9.60 47.48
N LYS A 346 4.43 -10.10 46.47
CA LYS A 346 5.74 -10.75 46.65
C LYS A 346 6.89 -9.76 46.86
N LYS A 347 6.78 -8.53 46.34
CA LYS A 347 7.82 -7.48 46.43
C LYS A 347 7.50 -6.39 47.45
N TYR A 348 6.25 -6.29 47.85
CA TYR A 348 5.76 -5.25 48.74
C TYR A 348 4.75 -5.83 49.72
N ARG A 349 4.85 -5.41 50.98
CA ARG A 349 3.83 -5.58 51.98
C ARG A 349 2.93 -4.36 51.97
N ILE A 350 1.65 -4.55 51.71
CA ILE A 350 0.63 -3.50 51.85
C ILE A 350 -0.03 -3.69 53.21
N SER A 351 -0.06 -2.64 54.02
CA SER A 351 -0.69 -2.63 55.34
C SER A 351 -1.74 -1.53 55.38
N PHE A 352 -2.91 -1.86 55.91
CA PHE A 352 -4.02 -0.93 56.06
C PHE A 352 -4.17 -0.59 57.54
N VAL A 353 -4.25 0.71 57.86
CA VAL A 353 -4.57 1.20 59.20
C VAL A 353 -6.00 1.70 59.16
N PHE A 354 -6.84 1.12 60.00
CA PHE A 354 -8.24 1.51 60.12
C PHE A 354 -8.45 2.29 61.42
N ASP A 355 -9.21 3.37 61.33
CA ASP A 355 -9.78 4.03 62.50
C ASP A 355 -11.03 3.25 62.90
N GLU A 356 -10.93 2.47 63.98
CA GLU A 356 -12.02 1.60 64.44
C GLU A 356 -13.24 2.38 64.94
N GLU A 357 -13.06 3.60 65.45
CA GLU A 357 -14.18 4.40 65.96
C GLU A 357 -15.00 5.00 64.83
N LYS A 358 -14.33 5.41 63.74
CA LYS A 358 -14.99 5.99 62.56
C LYS A 358 -15.38 4.94 61.52
N MET A 359 -14.87 3.72 61.64
CA MET A 359 -14.91 2.68 60.61
C MET A 359 -14.44 3.17 59.24
N THR A 360 -13.44 4.05 59.23
CA THR A 360 -12.85 4.60 58.00
C THR A 360 -11.41 4.14 57.85
N LEU A 361 -10.99 3.94 56.60
CA LEU A 361 -9.59 3.70 56.28
C LEU A 361 -8.79 4.97 56.54
N ASP A 362 -7.85 4.91 57.47
CA ASP A 362 -7.06 6.06 57.89
C ASP A 362 -5.76 6.16 57.07
N GLU A 363 -5.06 5.03 56.89
CA GLU A 363 -3.77 5.03 56.19
C GLU A 363 -3.55 3.74 55.37
N VAL A 364 -2.90 3.86 54.21
CA VAL A 364 -2.38 2.73 53.43
C VAL A 364 -0.86 2.84 53.35
N LYS A 365 -0.15 1.89 53.97
CA LYS A 365 1.32 1.79 53.91
C LYS A 365 1.74 0.73 52.90
N ILE A 366 2.65 1.10 52.01
CA ILE A 366 3.28 0.17 51.06
C ILE A 366 4.77 0.09 51.40
N THR A 367 5.21 -1.04 51.92
CA THR A 367 6.59 -1.29 52.31
C THR A 367 7.22 -2.30 51.36
N LYS A 368 8.39 -2.01 50.79
CA LYS A 368 9.13 -2.99 49.97
C LYS A 368 9.65 -4.11 50.87
N LEU A 369 9.39 -5.37 50.49
CA LEU A 369 9.88 -6.57 51.19
C LEU A 369 11.36 -6.83 50.92
#